data_AF-A0A9E5P2U4-F1
#
_entry.id   AF-A0A9E5P2U4-F1
#
_cell.length_a   1.000
_cell.length_b   1.000
_cell.length_c   1.000
_cell.angle_alpha   90.00
_cell.angle_beta   90.00
_cell.angle_gamma   90.00
#
_symmetry.space_group_name_H-M   'P 1'
#
loop_
_entity.id
_entity.type
_entity.pdbx_description
1 polymer ?
#
loop_
_entity_poly.entity_id
_entity_poly.type
_entity_poly.pdbx_seq_one_letter_code
_entity_poly.pdbx_strand_id
1 'polypeptide(L)'
;ALTLDEHLMVGEGLRGHRYPPSIVAGAYEAVVGAMLLDGGMEVPRRFVRRTLAGEIADARQARAAAGWKSLLQQLVQADGHDVPTYHILSAEGPR
;
A
#
# COMPACT_ATOMS: atom_id res chain seq x y z
N ALA A 1 -7.52 14.74 8.86
CA ALA A 1 -7.60 13.69 7.82
C ALA A 1 -8.84 12.85 8.11
N LEU A 2 -9.90 13.03 7.31
CA LEU A 2 -11.17 12.29 7.19
C LEU A 2 -11.99 11.81 8.42
N THR A 3 -11.43 11.72 9.64
CA THR A 3 -12.13 11.37 10.91
C THR A 3 -13.11 10.21 10.78
N LEU A 4 -12.72 9.18 9.99
CA LEU A 4 -13.59 8.05 9.68
C LEU A 4 -13.95 7.21 10.90
N ASP A 5 -13.08 7.22 11.90
CA ASP A 5 -13.27 6.58 13.19
C ASP A 5 -14.52 7.09 13.93
N GLU A 6 -14.84 8.38 13.84
CA GLU A 6 -16.00 8.98 14.50
C GLU A 6 -17.34 8.52 13.88
N HIS A 7 -17.30 7.98 12.66
CA HIS A 7 -18.48 7.58 11.89
C HIS A 7 -18.69 6.06 11.84
N LEU A 8 -17.86 5.27 12.54
CA LEU A 8 -17.98 3.83 12.54
C LEU A 8 -19.14 3.34 13.40
N MET A 9 -20.01 2.53 12.79
CA MET A 9 -21.00 1.75 13.51
C MET A 9 -20.42 0.37 13.84
N VAL A 10 -19.99 0.20 15.09
CA VAL A 10 -19.38 -1.05 15.57
C VAL A 10 -20.24 -1.75 16.61
N GLY A 11 -20.01 -3.06 16.76
CA GLY A 11 -20.57 -3.85 17.85
C GLY A 11 -20.14 -3.34 19.23
N GLU A 12 -20.93 -3.64 20.25
CA GLU A 12 -20.80 -3.09 21.61
C GLU A 12 -19.40 -3.27 22.22
N GLY A 13 -18.75 -4.42 21.99
CA GLY A 13 -17.40 -4.72 22.50
C GLY A 13 -16.26 -3.90 21.88
N LEU A 14 -16.53 -3.08 20.87
CA LEU A 14 -15.54 -2.20 20.23
C LEU A 14 -15.79 -0.71 20.53
N ARG A 15 -16.87 -0.36 21.23
CA ARG A 15 -17.24 1.03 21.53
C ARG A 15 -16.34 1.61 22.62
N GLY A 16 -15.93 2.87 22.46
CA GLY A 16 -15.10 3.58 23.45
C GLY A 16 -13.61 3.23 23.42
N HIS A 17 -13.20 2.37 22.48
CA HIS A 17 -11.80 2.03 22.25
C HIS A 17 -11.26 2.72 20.99
N ARG A 18 -9.96 2.99 20.96
CA ARG A 18 -9.30 3.40 19.72
C ARG A 18 -9.40 2.25 18.72
N TYR A 19 -10.00 2.50 17.56
CA TYR A 19 -10.17 1.44 16.56
C TYR A 19 -8.82 0.94 16.03
N PRO A 20 -8.67 -0.38 15.83
CA PRO A 20 -7.53 -0.93 15.12
C PRO A 20 -7.36 -0.28 13.74
N PRO A 21 -6.12 -0.06 13.27
CA PRO A 21 -5.87 0.51 11.94
C PRO A 21 -6.56 -0.25 10.81
N SER A 22 -6.69 -1.59 10.93
CA SER A 22 -7.39 -2.41 9.95
C SER A 22 -8.87 -2.09 9.81
N ILE A 23 -9.56 -1.72 10.90
CA ILE A 23 -10.97 -1.33 10.85
C ILE A 23 -11.13 0.01 10.14
N VAL A 24 -10.28 0.99 10.47
CA VAL A 24 -10.30 2.31 9.84
C VAL A 24 -9.94 2.22 8.35
N ALA A 25 -8.98 1.35 8.00
CA ALA A 25 -8.64 1.05 6.61
C ALA A 25 -9.81 0.41 5.86
N GLY A 26 -10.49 -0.59 6.45
CA GLY A 26 -11.67 -1.20 5.85
C GLY A 26 -12.82 -0.21 5.63
N ALA A 27 -13.01 0.74 6.56
CA ALA A 27 -13.99 1.81 6.40
C ALA A 27 -13.62 2.77 5.27
N TYR A 28 -12.34 3.10 5.14
CA TYR A 28 -11.84 3.89 4.00
C TYR A 28 -12.11 3.17 2.67
N GLU A 29 -11.81 1.87 2.58
CA GLU A 29 -12.08 1.05 1.40
C GLU A 29 -13.58 0.97 1.08
N ALA A 30 -14.43 0.80 2.08
CA ALA A 30 -15.88 0.78 1.93
C ALA A 30 -16.40 2.11 1.36
N VAL A 31 -15.89 3.26 1.83
CA VAL A 31 -16.24 4.58 1.30
C VAL A 31 -15.78 4.73 -0.15
N VAL A 32 -14.57 4.31 -0.48
CA VAL A 32 -14.06 4.31 -1.86
C VAL A 32 -14.92 3.42 -2.78
N GLY A 33 -15.32 2.24 -2.29
CA GLY A 33 -16.22 1.34 -3.01
C GLY A 33 -17.60 1.95 -3.23
N ALA A 34 -18.17 2.60 -2.22
CA ALA A 34 -19.45 3.30 -2.34
C ALA A 34 -19.37 4.43 -3.40
N MET A 35 -18.29 5.21 -3.42
CA MET A 35 -18.06 6.23 -4.45
C MET A 35 -17.98 5.65 -5.86
N LEU A 36 -17.36 4.47 -6.01
CA LEU A 36 -17.29 3.77 -7.29
C LEU A 36 -18.69 3.36 -7.77
N LEU A 37 -19.51 2.83 -6.87
CA LEU A 37 -20.87 2.38 -7.18
C LEU A 37 -21.81 3.55 -7.50
N ASP A 38 -21.66 4.68 -6.79
CA ASP A 38 -22.51 5.86 -6.92
C ASP A 38 -22.12 6.76 -8.11
N GLY A 39 -20.81 6.95 -8.34
CA GLY A 39 -20.28 7.97 -9.26
C GLY A 39 -19.34 7.46 -10.35
N GLY A 40 -19.09 6.15 -10.43
CA GLY A 40 -18.13 5.57 -11.38
C GLY A 40 -16.67 5.87 -11.03
N MET A 41 -15.73 5.41 -11.87
CA MET A 41 -14.30 5.28 -11.52
C MET A 41 -13.57 6.60 -11.23
N GLU A 42 -13.97 7.72 -11.85
CA GLU A 42 -13.20 8.96 -11.73
C GLU A 42 -13.36 9.66 -10.37
N VAL A 43 -14.49 9.44 -9.68
CA VAL A 43 -14.74 9.96 -8.33
C VAL A 43 -13.79 9.35 -7.28
N PRO A 44 -13.75 8.02 -7.08
CA PRO A 44 -12.82 7.39 -6.13
C PRO A 44 -11.36 7.61 -6.53
N ARG A 45 -11.04 7.65 -7.83
CA ARG A 45 -9.68 7.92 -8.30
C ARG A 45 -9.16 9.26 -7.81
N ARG A 46 -9.95 10.33 -7.95
CA ARG A 46 -9.58 11.67 -7.49
C ARG A 46 -9.50 11.72 -5.96
N PHE A 47 -10.44 11.08 -5.28
CA PHE A 47 -10.48 11.01 -3.83
C PHE A 47 -9.18 10.37 -3.29
N VAL A 48 -8.87 9.15 -3.72
CA VAL A 48 -7.69 8.38 -3.28
C VAL A 48 -6.39 9.11 -3.56
N ARG A 49 -6.24 9.70 -4.76
CA ARG A 49 -5.03 10.48 -5.11
C ARG A 49 -4.83 11.69 -4.20
N ARG A 50 -5.91 12.30 -3.69
CA ARG A 50 -5.83 13.45 -2.78
C ARG A 50 -5.52 13.00 -1.36
N THR A 51 -6.19 11.96 -0.88
CA THR A 51 -6.17 11.54 0.53
C THR A 51 -4.97 10.68 0.89
N LEU A 52 -4.42 9.92 -0.07
CA LEU A 52 -3.24 9.07 0.12
C LEU A 52 -1.98 9.62 -0.57
N ALA A 53 -1.98 10.88 -1.01
CA ALA A 53 -0.85 11.46 -1.74
C ALA A 53 0.48 11.31 -1.01
N GLY A 54 0.49 11.59 0.30
CA GLY A 54 1.68 11.47 1.16
C GLY A 54 2.16 10.03 1.29
N GLU A 55 1.26 9.12 1.68
CA GLU A 55 1.56 7.69 1.80
C GLU A 55 2.08 7.07 0.50
N ILE A 56 1.53 7.49 -0.65
CA ILE A 56 2.02 7.06 -1.97
C ILE A 56 3.43 7.59 -2.22
N ALA A 57 3.73 8.85 -1.86
CA ALA A 57 5.06 9.42 -2.01
C ALA A 57 6.07 8.68 -1.12
N ASP A 58 5.73 8.44 0.13
CA ASP A 58 6.56 7.73 1.11
C ASP A 58 6.81 6.28 0.68
N ALA A 59 5.78 5.58 0.20
CA ALA A 59 5.91 4.23 -0.33
C ALA A 59 6.85 4.18 -1.57
N ARG A 60 6.80 5.19 -2.44
CA ARG A 60 7.73 5.28 -3.59
C ARG A 60 9.16 5.52 -3.13
N GLN A 61 9.37 6.36 -2.14
CA GLN A 61 10.69 6.60 -1.57
C GLN A 61 11.23 5.35 -0.87
N ALA A 62 10.41 4.67 -0.07
CA ALA A 62 10.76 3.41 0.58
C ALA A 62 11.08 2.31 -0.44
N ARG A 63 10.33 2.22 -1.53
CA ARG A 63 10.61 1.28 -2.64
C ARG A 63 11.93 1.61 -3.35
N ALA A 64 12.26 2.88 -3.54
CA ALA A 64 13.56 3.28 -4.07
C ALA A 64 14.70 2.90 -3.11
N ALA A 65 14.45 2.92 -1.80
CA ALA A 65 15.40 2.51 -0.77
C ALA A 65 15.49 0.98 -0.58
N ALA A 66 14.44 0.21 -0.92
CA ALA A 66 14.35 -1.25 -0.75
C ALA A 66 15.35 -2.06 -1.60
N GLY A 67 16.13 -1.38 -2.44
CA GLY A 67 17.31 -1.96 -3.09
C GLY A 67 17.01 -2.62 -4.43
N TRP A 68 17.94 -2.42 -5.36
CA TRP A 68 17.83 -2.88 -6.76
C TRP A 68 17.64 -4.40 -6.91
N LYS A 69 18.12 -5.20 -5.94
CA LYS A 69 17.93 -6.65 -5.91
C LYS A 69 16.46 -7.04 -5.69
N SER A 70 15.78 -6.39 -4.75
CA SER A 70 14.37 -6.67 -4.46
C SER A 70 13.48 -6.23 -5.62
N LEU A 71 13.80 -5.07 -6.21
CA LEU A 71 13.09 -4.59 -7.40
C LEU A 71 13.23 -5.57 -8.58
N LEU A 72 14.45 -6.04 -8.86
CA LEU A 72 14.69 -7.01 -9.93
C LEU A 72 13.94 -8.31 -9.68
N GLN A 73 13.93 -8.81 -8.44
CA GLN A 73 13.20 -10.02 -8.09
C GLN A 73 11.70 -9.88 -8.38
N GLN A 74 11.08 -8.76 -8.00
CA GLN A 74 9.66 -8.52 -8.23
C GLN A 74 9.32 -8.40 -9.72
N LEU A 75 10.17 -7.77 -10.52
CA LEU A 75 9.96 -7.65 -11.98
C LEU A 75 10.03 -9.02 -12.66
N VAL A 76 11.08 -9.79 -12.38
CA VAL A 76 11.29 -11.12 -12.96
C VAL A 76 10.13 -12.07 -12.60
N GLN A 77 9.67 -12.03 -11.34
CA GLN A 77 8.53 -12.82 -10.89
C GLN A 77 7.19 -12.35 -11.50
N ALA A 78 7.00 -11.05 -11.71
CA ALA A 78 5.79 -10.53 -12.35
C ALA A 78 5.67 -10.99 -13.80
N ASP A 79 6.80 -11.18 -14.48
CA ASP A 79 6.87 -11.74 -15.84
C ASP A 79 6.79 -13.28 -15.87
N GLY A 80 6.61 -13.93 -14.71
CA GLY A 80 6.42 -15.38 -14.60
C GLY A 80 7.72 -16.20 -14.57
N HIS A 81 8.87 -15.57 -14.40
CA HIS A 81 10.16 -16.24 -14.29
C HIS A 81 10.52 -16.60 -12.84
N ASP A 82 11.44 -17.57 -12.69
CA ASP A 82 12.00 -17.93 -11.39
C ASP A 82 12.85 -16.81 -10.76
N VAL A 83 13.09 -16.90 -9.45
CA VAL A 83 13.90 -15.91 -8.72
C VAL A 83 15.33 -15.79 -9.28
N PRO A 84 15.91 -14.57 -9.39
CA PRO A 84 17.25 -14.39 -9.94
C PRO A 84 18.35 -15.04 -9.09
N THR A 85 19.21 -15.83 -9.74
CA THR A 85 20.42 -16.39 -9.14
C THR A 85 21.63 -15.54 -9.50
N TYR A 86 22.48 -15.22 -8.52
CA TYR A 86 23.67 -14.39 -8.73
C TYR A 86 24.93 -15.23 -8.56
N HIS A 87 25.84 -15.16 -9.53
CA HIS A 87 27.14 -15.79 -9.48
C HIS A 87 28.24 -14.73 -9.51
N ILE A 88 29.22 -14.86 -8.61
CA ILE A 88 30.41 -14.00 -8.61
C ILE A 88 31.33 -14.50 -9.72
N LEU A 89 31.59 -13.66 -10.72
CA LEU A 89 32.44 -14.01 -11.87
C LEU A 89 33.92 -13.75 -11.59
N SER A 90 34.21 -12.73 -10.78
CA SER A 90 35.55 -12.39 -10.34
C SER A 90 35.47 -11.64 -9.01
N ALA A 91 36.51 -11.81 -8.19
CA ALA A 91 36.74 -11.04 -6.98
C ALA A 91 38.25 -10.84 -6.85
N GLU A 92 38.70 -9.59 -6.93
CA GLU A 92 40.11 -9.22 -6.86
C GLU A 92 40.33 -8.31 -5.65
N GLY A 93 41.33 -8.65 -4.83
CA GLY A 93 41.71 -7.90 -3.64
C GLY A 93 42.61 -8.74 -2.71
N PRO A 94 43.53 -8.11 -1.94
CA PRO A 94 44.26 -8.83 -0.91
C PRO A 94 43.31 -9.22 0.23
N ARG A 95 43.53 -10.41 0.81
CA ARG A 95 42.82 -10.86 2.01
C ARG A 95 43.10 -9.97 3.21
#